data_AF-A0A0C2UVT1-F1
#
_entry.id   AF-A0A0C2UVT1-F1
#
_cell.length_a   1.000
_cell.length_b   1.000
_cell.length_c   1.000
_cell.angle_alpha   90.00
_cell.angle_beta   90.00
_cell.angle_gamma   90.00
#
_symmetry.space_group_name_H-M   'P 1'
#
loop_
_entity.id
_entity.type
_entity.pdbx_description
1 polymer ?
#
loop_
_entity_poly.entity_id
_entity_poly.type
_entity_poly.pdbx_seq_one_letter_code
_entity_poly.pdbx_strand_id
1 'polypeptide(L)'
;MRALWQQIHADFERTLTLHSSHTQFEVLRQEHHILGRFVDVTAVLDYLHSRDGAPDDKDQILATLVAAAQTRRGDRDVAAAMVWLGLWPGLDNLYRRLWRFFRNDANELASEIAGRFAMGMQRADLSRIKRVAATLIANVERDIRVGLRRRWAEAATHEELPDPDEFGSPASKSSCFGLPAGTDPDVVASFVHRVLTDLIGSDADIVVAVVMMGEGQRDVADRLGLGYDAVRKRYQRALARLRDVLGEI
;
A
#
# COMPACT_ATOMS: atom_id res chain seq x y z
N MET A 1 1.82 -1.35 17.45
CA MET A 1 0.90 -2.48 17.24
C MET A 1 0.93 -2.89 15.77
N ARG A 2 1.44 -4.08 15.44
CA ARG A 2 1.42 -4.72 14.11
C ARG A 2 1.01 -6.20 14.21
N ALA A 3 0.19 -6.53 15.21
CA ALA A 3 -0.07 -7.91 15.59
C ALA A 3 -0.66 -8.71 14.44
N LEU A 4 -1.69 -8.18 13.76
CA LEU A 4 -2.30 -8.84 12.61
C LEU A 4 -1.32 -9.00 11.44
N TRP A 5 -0.50 -7.99 11.16
CA TRP A 5 0.52 -8.07 10.11
C TRP A 5 1.53 -9.20 10.37
N GLN A 6 2.05 -9.29 11.59
CA GLN A 6 2.96 -10.37 11.98
C GLN A 6 2.26 -11.75 12.01
N GLN A 7 0.98 -11.79 12.39
CA GLN A 7 0.20 -13.01 12.36
C GLN A 7 0.02 -13.54 10.93
N ILE A 8 -0.30 -12.68 9.96
CA ILE A 8 -0.40 -13.06 8.55
C ILE A 8 0.91 -13.69 8.06
N HIS A 9 2.06 -13.09 8.39
CA HIS A 9 3.37 -13.67 8.06
C HIS A 9 3.54 -15.08 8.65
N ALA A 10 3.30 -15.19 9.97
CA ALA A 10 3.46 -16.44 10.70
C ALA A 10 2.51 -17.54 10.19
N ASP A 11 1.30 -17.19 9.74
CA ASP A 11 0.35 -18.15 9.20
C ASP A 11 0.80 -18.71 7.84
N PHE A 12 1.42 -17.88 6.98
CA PHE A 12 2.04 -18.36 5.76
C PHE A 12 3.30 -19.21 6.02
N GLU A 13 4.14 -18.81 6.98
CA GLU A 13 5.29 -19.64 7.39
C GLU A 13 4.83 -21.01 7.89
N ARG A 14 3.81 -21.05 8.77
CA ARG A 14 3.22 -22.31 9.25
C ARG A 14 2.73 -23.18 8.10
N THR A 15 2.04 -22.58 7.13
CA THR A 15 1.57 -23.28 5.93
C THR A 15 2.71 -23.99 5.22
N LEU A 16 3.88 -23.35 5.07
CA LEU A 16 5.04 -23.95 4.41
C LEU A 16 5.77 -25.01 5.25
N THR A 17 5.65 -24.97 6.59
CA THR A 17 6.26 -25.99 7.47
C THR A 17 5.49 -27.32 7.55
N LEU A 18 4.28 -27.39 6.99
CA LEU A 18 3.48 -28.62 7.00
C LEU A 18 4.14 -29.70 6.12
N HIS A 19 4.09 -30.96 6.55
CA HIS A 19 4.65 -32.07 5.78
C HIS A 19 4.00 -32.22 4.39
N SER A 20 2.69 -31.98 4.29
CA SER A 20 1.97 -31.94 3.01
C SER A 20 2.53 -30.90 2.04
N SER A 21 3.07 -29.80 2.56
CA SER A 21 3.61 -28.70 1.76
C SER A 21 4.91 -29.08 1.07
N HIS A 22 5.73 -29.94 1.69
CA HIS A 22 6.90 -30.52 1.03
C HIS A 22 6.50 -31.38 -0.17
N THR A 23 5.49 -32.25 -0.02
CA THR A 23 5.00 -33.08 -1.13
C THR A 23 4.38 -32.23 -2.25
N GLN A 24 3.61 -31.20 -1.90
CA GLN A 24 3.03 -30.27 -2.86
C GLN A 24 4.10 -29.46 -3.60
N PHE A 25 5.16 -29.05 -2.92
CA PHE A 25 6.31 -28.39 -3.55
C PHE A 25 7.07 -29.32 -4.50
N GLU A 26 7.24 -30.60 -4.16
CA GLU A 26 7.85 -31.57 -5.07
C GLU A 26 7.06 -31.74 -6.37
N VAL A 27 5.72 -31.72 -6.29
CA VAL A 27 4.86 -31.72 -7.49
C VAL A 27 5.11 -30.46 -8.33
N LEU A 28 5.09 -29.28 -7.72
CA LEU A 28 5.41 -28.01 -8.40
C LEU A 28 6.78 -28.04 -9.08
N ARG A 29 7.78 -28.63 -8.39
CA ARG A 29 9.15 -28.74 -8.89
C ARG A 29 9.26 -29.65 -10.11
N GLN A 30 8.49 -30.74 -10.14
CA GLN A 30 8.46 -31.67 -11.27
C GLN A 30 7.72 -31.08 -12.48
N GLU A 31 6.66 -30.30 -12.25
CA GLU A 31 5.88 -29.67 -13.32
C GLU A 31 6.58 -28.45 -13.92
N HIS A 32 7.35 -27.71 -13.12
CA HIS A 32 7.96 -26.44 -13.52
C HIS A 32 9.48 -26.47 -13.43
N HIS A 33 10.14 -26.60 -14.59
CA HIS A 33 11.61 -26.66 -14.70
C HIS A 33 12.36 -25.52 -13.99
N ILE A 34 11.77 -24.31 -13.92
CA ILE A 34 12.39 -23.16 -13.25
C ILE A 34 12.54 -23.35 -11.73
N LEU A 35 11.65 -24.15 -11.13
CA LEU A 35 11.72 -24.52 -9.72
C LEU A 35 12.64 -25.73 -9.50
N GLY A 36 12.92 -26.51 -10.54
CA GLY A 36 13.74 -27.73 -10.53
C GLY A 36 15.14 -27.57 -9.92
N ARG A 37 15.72 -26.36 -10.00
CA ARG A 37 17.05 -26.05 -9.45
C ARG A 37 17.08 -25.91 -7.93
N PHE A 38 15.93 -25.81 -7.27
CA PHE A 38 15.85 -25.58 -5.82
C PHE A 38 15.58 -26.89 -5.08
N VAL A 39 16.31 -27.09 -3.98
CA VAL A 39 16.21 -28.30 -3.16
C VAL A 39 14.87 -28.34 -2.42
N ASP A 40 14.46 -27.20 -1.87
CA ASP A 40 13.26 -27.04 -1.07
C ASP A 40 12.67 -25.63 -1.23
N VAL A 41 11.57 -25.37 -0.51
CA VAL A 41 10.88 -24.08 -0.47
C VAL A 41 11.78 -22.97 0.08
N THR A 42 12.59 -23.25 1.09
CA THR A 42 13.50 -22.29 1.73
C THR A 42 14.52 -21.76 0.73
N ALA A 43 15.12 -22.64 -0.08
CA ALA A 43 16.05 -22.26 -1.13
C ALA A 43 15.42 -21.33 -2.19
N VAL A 44 14.14 -21.50 -2.49
CA VAL A 44 13.40 -20.58 -3.38
C VAL A 44 13.24 -19.21 -2.72
N LEU A 45 12.80 -19.17 -1.47
CA LEU A 45 12.58 -17.92 -0.74
C LEU A 45 13.88 -17.13 -0.54
N ASP A 46 14.96 -17.83 -0.16
CA ASP A 46 16.29 -17.24 -0.03
C ASP A 46 16.75 -16.61 -1.35
N TYR A 47 16.54 -17.31 -2.47
CA TYR A 47 16.84 -16.77 -3.79
C TYR A 47 15.99 -15.53 -4.12
N LEU A 48 14.69 -15.57 -3.85
CA LEU A 48 13.79 -14.42 -4.06
C LEU A 48 14.21 -13.21 -3.22
N HIS A 49 14.65 -13.42 -1.98
CA HIS A 49 15.10 -12.35 -1.07
C HIS A 49 16.54 -11.89 -1.31
N SER A 50 17.37 -12.68 -1.99
CA SER A 50 18.77 -12.34 -2.30
C SER A 50 18.90 -11.02 -3.07
N ARG A 51 20.05 -10.33 -2.98
CA ARG A 51 20.30 -9.15 -3.82
C ARG A 51 20.92 -9.48 -5.17
N ASP A 52 21.52 -10.66 -5.28
CA ASP A 52 22.40 -11.03 -6.40
C ASP A 52 21.70 -11.83 -7.51
N GLY A 53 20.40 -12.10 -7.38
CA GLY A 53 19.61 -12.80 -8.41
C GLY A 53 19.14 -11.88 -9.53
N ALA A 54 19.15 -12.39 -10.77
CA ALA A 54 18.63 -11.67 -11.94
C ALA A 54 17.14 -11.34 -11.74
N PRO A 55 16.72 -10.07 -11.92
CA PRO A 55 15.33 -9.66 -11.70
C PRO A 55 14.34 -10.44 -12.56
N ASP A 56 14.68 -10.69 -13.82
CA ASP A 56 13.82 -11.42 -14.76
C ASP A 56 13.62 -12.89 -14.34
N ASP A 57 14.66 -13.55 -13.84
CA ASP A 57 14.58 -14.92 -13.28
C ASP A 57 13.61 -14.96 -12.09
N LYS A 58 13.69 -13.98 -11.19
CA LYS A 58 12.81 -13.88 -10.02
C LYS A 58 11.37 -13.63 -10.43
N ASP A 59 11.14 -12.73 -11.38
CA ASP A 59 9.81 -12.45 -11.90
C ASP A 59 9.22 -13.66 -12.63
N GLN A 60 10.05 -14.49 -13.29
CA GLN A 60 9.59 -15.74 -13.90
C GLN A 60 9.23 -16.82 -12.85
N ILE A 61 10.00 -16.93 -11.76
CA ILE A 61 9.63 -17.78 -10.61
C ILE A 61 8.30 -17.32 -10.02
N LEU A 62 8.16 -16.02 -9.76
CA LEU A 62 6.92 -15.44 -9.22
C LEU A 62 5.74 -15.63 -10.16
N ALA A 63 5.92 -15.46 -11.49
CA ALA A 63 4.89 -15.75 -12.47
C ALA A 63 4.42 -17.21 -12.39
N THR A 64 5.36 -18.14 -12.29
CA THR A 64 5.07 -19.57 -12.16
C THR A 64 4.26 -19.87 -10.89
N LEU A 65 4.68 -19.31 -9.75
CA LEU A 65 3.98 -19.51 -8.48
C LEU A 65 2.60 -18.84 -8.46
N VAL A 66 2.45 -17.64 -9.05
CA VAL A 66 1.16 -16.97 -9.19
C VAL A 66 0.22 -17.81 -10.07
N ALA A 67 0.71 -18.36 -11.18
CA ALA A 67 -0.08 -19.23 -12.05
C ALA A 67 -0.57 -20.47 -11.28
N ALA A 68 0.30 -21.14 -10.52
CA ALA A 68 -0.07 -22.28 -9.68
C ALA A 68 -1.12 -21.90 -8.63
N ALA A 69 -0.96 -20.75 -7.96
CA ALA A 69 -1.89 -20.21 -6.97
C ALA A 69 -3.27 -19.79 -7.55
N GLN A 70 -3.36 -19.59 -8.86
CA GLN A 70 -4.63 -19.32 -9.57
C GLN A 70 -5.37 -20.62 -9.94
N THR A 71 -4.71 -21.78 -9.95
CA THR A 71 -5.36 -23.06 -10.28
C THR A 71 -6.15 -23.64 -9.10
N ARG A 72 -7.05 -24.59 -9.38
CA ARG A 72 -7.79 -25.37 -8.37
C ARG A 72 -7.06 -26.66 -7.93
N ARG A 73 -5.74 -26.72 -8.11
CA ARG A 73 -4.92 -27.89 -7.75
C ARG A 73 -4.55 -27.87 -6.27
N GLY A 74 -4.06 -29.00 -5.76
CA GLY A 74 -3.74 -29.19 -4.35
C GLY A 74 -2.49 -28.43 -3.87
N ASP A 75 -1.67 -27.92 -4.78
CA ASP A 75 -0.46 -27.12 -4.55
C ASP A 75 -0.72 -25.61 -4.46
N ARG A 76 -1.97 -25.19 -4.67
CA ARG A 76 -2.41 -23.79 -4.66
C ARG A 76 -1.97 -23.03 -3.41
N ASP A 77 -2.18 -23.61 -2.24
CA ASP A 77 -1.95 -22.93 -0.96
C ASP A 77 -0.45 -22.74 -0.69
N VAL A 78 0.37 -23.72 -1.08
CA VAL A 78 1.84 -23.62 -1.03
C VAL A 78 2.33 -22.56 -1.98
N ALA A 79 1.85 -22.56 -3.23
CA ALA A 79 2.24 -21.56 -4.21
C ALA A 79 1.85 -20.14 -3.74
N ALA A 80 0.64 -19.96 -3.19
CA ALA A 80 0.18 -18.69 -2.65
C ALA A 80 1.04 -18.22 -1.46
N ALA A 81 1.34 -19.12 -0.52
CA ALA A 81 2.20 -18.83 0.62
C ALA A 81 3.62 -18.43 0.18
N MET A 82 4.18 -19.11 -0.84
CA MET A 82 5.49 -18.78 -1.41
C MET A 82 5.50 -17.39 -2.08
N VAL A 83 4.44 -17.00 -2.80
CA VAL A 83 4.34 -15.65 -3.38
C VAL A 83 4.27 -14.59 -2.28
N TRP A 84 3.43 -14.82 -1.27
CA TRP A 84 3.29 -13.92 -0.12
C TRP A 84 4.62 -13.69 0.61
N LEU A 85 5.32 -14.77 0.94
CA LEU A 85 6.58 -14.70 1.66
C LEU A 85 7.72 -14.19 0.77
N GLY A 86 7.76 -14.58 -0.51
CA GLY A 86 8.72 -14.07 -1.49
C GLY A 86 8.61 -12.56 -1.68
N LEU A 87 7.40 -12.00 -1.63
CA LEU A 87 7.14 -10.56 -1.74
C LEU A 87 7.04 -9.84 -0.38
N TRP A 88 7.19 -10.56 0.73
CA TRP A 88 7.06 -9.99 2.07
C TRP A 88 7.91 -8.75 2.33
N PRO A 89 9.21 -8.70 1.96
CA PRO A 89 10.02 -7.49 2.18
C PRO A 89 9.45 -6.24 1.48
N GLY A 90 8.89 -6.43 0.29
CA GLY A 90 8.26 -5.35 -0.48
C GLY A 90 6.93 -4.92 0.13
N LEU A 91 6.12 -5.89 0.58
CA LEU A 91 4.85 -5.64 1.25
C LEU A 91 5.02 -5.03 2.65
N ASP A 92 6.03 -5.44 3.42
CA ASP A 92 6.35 -4.81 4.71
C ASP A 92 6.83 -3.37 4.54
N ASN A 93 7.62 -3.11 3.49
CA ASN A 93 7.99 -1.74 3.14
C ASN A 93 6.77 -0.89 2.73
N LEU A 94 5.83 -1.48 1.99
CA LEU A 94 4.55 -0.84 1.68
C LEU A 94 3.74 -0.57 2.95
N TYR A 95 3.59 -1.55 3.84
CA TYR A 95 2.93 -1.40 5.14
C TYR A 95 3.54 -0.24 5.92
N ARG A 96 4.88 -0.21 6.04
CA ARG A 96 5.62 0.88 6.71
C ARG A 96 5.30 2.25 6.14
N ARG A 97 5.27 2.36 4.81
CA ARG A 97 4.98 3.61 4.10
C ARG A 97 3.54 4.08 4.29
N LEU A 98 2.59 3.15 4.28
CA LEU A 98 1.16 3.47 4.40
C LEU A 98 0.68 3.60 5.85
N TRP A 99 1.43 3.10 6.84
CA TRP A 99 1.07 3.13 8.25
C TRP A 99 0.67 4.53 8.75
N ARG A 100 1.26 5.59 8.18
CA ARG A 100 0.92 6.97 8.56
C ARG A 100 -0.54 7.38 8.25
N PHE A 101 -1.23 6.69 7.34
CA PHE A 101 -2.63 6.93 7.00
C PHE A 101 -3.60 6.15 7.89
N PHE A 102 -3.12 5.10 8.56
CA PHE A 102 -3.92 4.16 9.35
C PHE A 102 -3.44 4.17 10.81
N ARG A 103 -2.99 5.32 11.32
CA ARG A 103 -2.40 5.42 12.67
C ARG A 103 -3.35 4.97 13.78
N ASN A 104 -4.66 5.08 13.53
CA ASN A 104 -5.70 4.72 14.48
C ASN A 104 -6.16 3.26 14.34
N ASP A 105 -5.90 2.61 13.19
CA ASP A 105 -6.24 1.20 12.98
C ASP A 105 -5.17 0.45 12.14
N ALA A 106 -4.20 -0.13 12.84
CA ALA A 106 -3.15 -0.92 12.23
C ALA A 106 -3.63 -2.25 11.62
N ASN A 107 -4.80 -2.74 12.05
CA ASN A 107 -5.39 -3.99 11.56
C ASN A 107 -6.18 -3.75 10.26
N GLU A 108 -6.81 -2.59 10.12
CA GLU A 108 -7.42 -2.16 8.87
C GLU A 108 -6.39 -2.16 7.73
N LEU A 109 -5.21 -1.54 7.93
CA LEU A 109 -4.14 -1.55 6.93
C LEU A 109 -3.69 -2.96 6.55
N ALA A 110 -3.51 -3.83 7.56
CA ALA A 110 -3.12 -5.21 7.31
C ALA A 110 -4.18 -5.95 6.49
N SER A 111 -5.46 -5.77 6.81
CA SER A 111 -6.60 -6.35 6.09
C SER A 111 -6.70 -5.81 4.66
N GLU A 112 -6.45 -4.52 4.47
CA GLU A 112 -6.50 -3.86 3.17
C GLU A 112 -5.37 -4.30 2.25
N ILE A 113 -4.15 -4.48 2.78
CA ILE A 113 -3.04 -5.08 2.02
C ILE A 113 -3.36 -6.55 1.72
N ALA A 114 -3.81 -7.33 2.72
CA ALA A 114 -4.17 -8.74 2.57
C ALA A 114 -5.20 -8.96 1.46
N GLY A 115 -6.34 -8.27 1.54
CA GLY A 115 -7.43 -8.40 0.60
C GLY A 115 -7.05 -7.98 -0.81
N ARG A 116 -6.41 -6.82 -0.98
CA ARG A 116 -6.02 -6.31 -2.30
C ARG A 116 -4.92 -7.15 -2.94
N PHE A 117 -3.94 -7.62 -2.17
CA PHE A 117 -2.90 -8.49 -2.71
C PHE A 117 -3.46 -9.84 -3.13
N ALA A 118 -4.31 -10.47 -2.29
CA ALA A 118 -4.96 -11.73 -2.64
C ALA A 118 -5.81 -11.60 -3.91
N MET A 119 -6.60 -10.53 -4.04
CA MET A 119 -7.35 -10.22 -5.26
C MET A 119 -6.43 -9.95 -6.46
N GLY A 120 -5.33 -9.22 -6.24
CA GLY A 120 -4.34 -8.91 -7.26
C GLY A 120 -3.68 -10.16 -7.83
N MET A 121 -3.28 -11.10 -6.97
CA MET A 121 -2.77 -12.40 -7.40
C MET A 121 -3.80 -13.19 -8.21
N GLN A 122 -5.05 -13.25 -7.77
CA GLN A 122 -6.10 -14.00 -8.48
C GLN A 122 -6.46 -13.38 -9.84
N ARG A 123 -6.30 -12.07 -10.02
CA ARG A 123 -6.65 -11.35 -11.26
C ARG A 123 -5.45 -11.05 -12.16
N ALA A 124 -4.24 -11.40 -11.75
CA ALA A 124 -3.03 -11.07 -12.50
C ALA A 124 -3.03 -11.75 -13.88
N ASP A 125 -2.92 -10.95 -14.94
CA ASP A 125 -2.71 -11.42 -16.31
C ASP A 125 -1.20 -11.55 -16.60
N LEU A 126 -0.67 -12.75 -16.38
CA LEU A 126 0.74 -13.05 -16.54
C LEU A 126 1.22 -13.01 -18.00
N SER A 127 0.31 -12.95 -18.98
CA SER A 127 0.69 -12.76 -20.40
C SER A 127 1.14 -11.33 -20.70
N ARG A 128 0.71 -10.37 -19.88
CA ARG A 128 0.97 -8.93 -20.06
C ARG A 128 2.02 -8.39 -19.10
N ILE A 129 2.16 -9.00 -17.93
CA ILE A 129 3.02 -8.49 -16.86
C ILE A 129 4.41 -9.12 -16.97
N LYS A 130 5.42 -8.29 -17.26
CA LYS A 130 6.83 -8.73 -17.26
C LYS A 130 7.49 -8.64 -15.88
N ARG A 131 7.07 -7.66 -15.05
CA ARG A 131 7.64 -7.39 -13.72
C ARG A 131 6.64 -7.74 -12.63
N VAL A 132 6.44 -9.03 -12.39
CA VAL A 132 5.38 -9.55 -11.52
C VAL A 132 5.44 -8.96 -10.12
N ALA A 133 6.62 -8.98 -9.48
CA ALA A 133 6.80 -8.45 -8.12
C ALA A 133 6.38 -6.98 -8.02
N ALA A 134 6.97 -6.15 -8.90
CA ALA A 134 6.76 -4.72 -8.91
C ALA A 134 5.30 -4.37 -9.23
N THR A 135 4.70 -5.04 -10.21
CA THR A 135 3.32 -4.80 -10.62
C THR A 135 2.32 -5.18 -9.53
N LEU A 136 2.48 -6.33 -8.86
CA LEU A 136 1.57 -6.72 -7.77
C LEU A 136 1.63 -5.73 -6.61
N ILE A 137 2.83 -5.35 -6.16
CA ILE A 137 2.99 -4.39 -5.07
C ILE A 137 2.45 -3.00 -5.46
N ALA A 138 2.76 -2.54 -6.68
CA ALA A 138 2.28 -1.25 -7.16
C ALA A 138 0.75 -1.20 -7.31
N ASN A 139 0.12 -2.30 -7.74
CA ASN A 139 -1.33 -2.40 -7.84
C ASN A 139 -1.98 -2.32 -6.46
N VAL A 140 -1.46 -3.05 -5.47
CA VAL A 140 -1.96 -2.98 -4.09
C VAL A 140 -1.86 -1.56 -3.53
N GLU A 141 -0.69 -0.93 -3.69
CA GLU A 141 -0.50 0.45 -3.26
C GLU A 141 -1.47 1.42 -3.95
N ARG A 142 -1.60 1.30 -5.27
CA ARG A 142 -2.52 2.12 -6.06
C ARG A 142 -3.95 1.97 -5.57
N ASP A 143 -4.42 0.75 -5.38
CA ASP A 143 -5.80 0.47 -4.96
C ASP A 143 -6.08 0.98 -3.54
N ILE A 144 -5.12 0.84 -2.61
CA ILE A 144 -5.24 1.44 -1.27
C ILE A 144 -5.32 2.96 -1.36
N ARG A 145 -4.45 3.59 -2.14
CA ARG A 145 -4.45 5.05 -2.30
C ARG A 145 -5.73 5.56 -2.96
N VAL A 146 -6.28 4.84 -3.94
CA VAL A 146 -7.59 5.15 -4.54
C VAL A 146 -8.68 5.14 -3.48
N GLY A 147 -8.71 4.10 -2.63
CA GLY A 147 -9.68 3.99 -1.53
C GLY A 147 -9.56 5.13 -0.50
N LEU A 148 -8.33 5.45 -0.08
CA LEU A 148 -8.05 6.58 0.82
C LEU A 148 -8.54 7.91 0.22
N ARG A 149 -8.25 8.18 -1.05
CA ARG A 149 -8.73 9.40 -1.72
C ARG A 149 -10.24 9.49 -1.75
N ARG A 150 -10.92 8.37 -2.03
CA ARG A 150 -12.38 8.34 -2.05
C ARG A 150 -12.95 8.68 -0.67
N ARG A 151 -12.43 8.08 0.40
CA ARG A 151 -12.84 8.38 1.78
C ARG A 151 -12.67 9.86 2.12
N TRP A 152 -11.53 10.45 1.75
CA TRP A 152 -11.30 11.87 1.99
C TRP A 152 -12.18 12.79 1.14
N ALA A 153 -12.47 12.42 -0.10
CA ALA A 153 -13.40 13.17 -0.94
C ALA A 153 -14.84 13.09 -0.41
N GLU A 154 -15.25 11.91 0.08
CA GLU A 154 -16.52 11.69 0.77
C GLU A 154 -16.59 12.52 2.06
N ALA A 155 -15.55 12.49 2.90
CA ALA A 155 -15.47 13.30 4.12
C ALA A 155 -15.47 14.81 3.85
N ALA A 156 -14.87 15.26 2.74
CA ALA A 156 -14.94 16.66 2.30
C ALA A 156 -16.32 17.06 1.77
N THR A 157 -17.14 16.10 1.33
CA THR A 157 -18.51 16.32 0.82
C THR A 157 -19.55 16.23 1.93
N HIS A 158 -19.33 15.37 2.94
CA HIS A 158 -20.17 15.20 4.12
C HIS A 158 -19.86 16.27 5.19
N GLU A 159 -20.11 17.53 4.85
CA GLU A 159 -20.29 18.59 5.83
C GLU A 159 -21.70 18.47 6.42
N GLU A 160 -21.93 17.49 7.31
CA GLU A 160 -23.02 17.62 8.28
C GLU A 160 -22.58 18.66 9.31
N LEU A 161 -23.21 19.84 9.23
CA LEU A 161 -23.07 20.92 10.21
C LEU A 161 -23.25 20.33 11.62
N PRO A 162 -22.25 20.49 12.53
CA PRO A 162 -22.51 20.29 13.94
C PRO A 162 -23.61 21.26 14.38
N ASP A 163 -24.62 20.76 15.08
CA ASP A 163 -25.65 21.57 15.70
C ASP A 163 -24.96 22.62 16.63
N PRO A 164 -25.21 23.93 16.47
CA PRO A 164 -24.52 24.98 17.23
C PRO A 164 -24.68 24.89 18.76
N ASP A 165 -25.51 23.97 19.28
CA ASP A 165 -25.80 23.81 20.71
C ASP A 165 -24.90 22.80 21.47
N GLU A 166 -23.94 22.11 20.82
CA GLU A 166 -23.05 21.14 21.51
C GLU A 166 -21.72 21.71 22.08
N PHE A 167 -21.59 23.04 22.24
CA PHE A 167 -20.43 23.63 22.92
C PHE A 167 -20.61 23.70 24.44
N GLY A 168 -20.42 22.56 25.11
CA GLY A 168 -20.56 22.45 26.55
C GLY A 168 -19.58 21.48 27.24
N SER A 169 -18.27 21.61 27.05
CA SER A 169 -17.30 21.30 28.13
C SER A 169 -15.85 21.72 27.80
N PRO A 170 -15.08 22.28 28.76
CA PRO A 170 -13.73 22.78 28.51
C PRO A 170 -12.63 21.74 28.75
N ALA A 171 -11.50 21.97 28.09
CA ALA A 171 -10.17 21.38 28.31
C ALA A 171 -9.90 19.97 27.77
N SER A 172 -9.77 19.86 26.45
CA SER A 172 -8.87 18.88 25.83
C SER A 172 -7.85 19.64 24.99
N LYS A 173 -6.56 19.33 25.14
CA LYS A 173 -5.44 20.05 24.52
C LYS A 173 -5.62 20.04 23.00
N SER A 174 -6.07 21.17 22.45
CA SER A 174 -6.21 21.38 21.03
C SER A 174 -4.86 21.18 20.33
N SER A 175 -4.90 20.49 19.20
CA SER A 175 -3.83 20.55 18.19
C SER A 175 -3.48 22.01 17.85
N CYS A 176 -2.29 22.26 17.28
CA CYS A 176 -1.91 23.56 16.68
C CYS A 176 -2.98 24.14 15.74
N PHE A 177 -3.87 23.29 15.23
CA PHE A 177 -4.99 23.62 14.35
C PHE A 177 -6.35 23.75 15.06
N GLY A 178 -6.40 23.82 16.39
CA GLY A 178 -7.65 23.98 17.15
C GLY A 178 -8.51 22.70 17.27
N LEU A 179 -8.12 21.60 16.63
CA LEU A 179 -8.89 20.36 16.62
C LEU A 179 -8.83 19.62 17.98
N PRO A 180 -9.96 19.07 18.47
CA PRO A 180 -10.00 18.31 19.72
C PRO A 180 -9.15 17.04 19.64
N ALA A 181 -8.59 16.60 20.77
CA ALA A 181 -7.84 15.35 20.81
C ALA A 181 -8.79 14.17 20.56
N GLY A 182 -8.45 13.30 19.59
CA GLY A 182 -9.28 12.15 19.20
C GLY A 182 -10.16 12.38 17.98
N THR A 183 -10.04 13.54 17.28
CA THR A 183 -10.69 13.75 15.98
C THR A 183 -10.32 12.65 14.99
N ASP A 184 -11.33 12.15 14.28
CA ASP A 184 -11.18 11.17 13.22
C ASP A 184 -10.12 11.63 12.20
N PRO A 185 -9.15 10.79 11.80
CA PRO A 185 -8.16 11.11 10.78
C PRO A 185 -8.74 11.66 9.48
N ASP A 186 -9.94 11.21 9.11
CA ASP A 186 -10.63 11.66 7.89
C ASP A 186 -11.18 13.08 8.05
N VAL A 187 -11.58 13.47 9.26
CA VAL A 187 -11.98 14.84 9.61
C VAL A 187 -10.76 15.78 9.67
N VAL A 188 -9.63 15.30 10.22
CA VAL A 188 -8.36 16.05 10.23
C VAL A 188 -7.85 16.29 8.81
N ALA A 189 -7.90 15.26 7.95
CA ALA A 189 -7.46 15.37 6.56
C ALA A 189 -8.31 16.37 5.76
N SER A 190 -9.63 16.36 5.99
CA SER A 190 -10.59 17.28 5.35
C SER A 190 -10.36 18.73 5.80
N PHE A 191 -10.16 18.96 7.10
CA PHE A 191 -9.82 20.28 7.62
C PHE A 191 -8.50 20.82 7.03
N VAL A 192 -7.47 19.98 6.97
CA VAL A 192 -6.18 20.36 6.38
C VAL A 192 -6.31 20.63 4.88
N HIS A 193 -7.11 19.86 4.12
CA HIS A 193 -7.35 20.12 2.69
C HIS A 193 -8.05 21.47 2.48
N ARG A 194 -9.07 21.82 3.28
CA ARG A 194 -9.74 23.12 3.25
C ARG A 194 -8.76 24.26 3.52
N VAL A 195 -8.04 24.20 4.64
CA VAL A 195 -7.05 25.21 5.03
C VAL A 195 -5.98 25.38 3.95
N LEU A 196 -5.48 24.29 3.38
CA LEU A 196 -4.53 24.35 2.27
C LEU A 196 -5.16 24.94 1.01
N THR A 197 -6.41 24.61 0.68
CA THR A 197 -7.11 25.19 -0.48
C THR A 197 -7.28 26.70 -0.33
N ASP A 198 -7.60 27.18 0.86
CA ASP A 198 -7.72 28.62 1.13
C ASP A 198 -6.36 29.34 1.03
N LEU A 199 -5.28 28.68 1.42
CA LEU A 199 -3.92 29.25 1.44
C LEU A 199 -3.20 29.22 0.09
N ILE A 200 -3.28 28.10 -0.63
CA ILE A 200 -2.49 27.84 -1.85
C ILE A 200 -3.35 27.52 -3.09
N GLY A 201 -4.67 27.57 -2.97
CA GLY A 201 -5.61 27.43 -4.08
C GLY A 201 -5.49 26.08 -4.79
N SER A 202 -5.58 26.10 -6.12
CA SER A 202 -5.54 24.89 -6.96
C SER A 202 -4.27 24.02 -6.85
N ASP A 203 -3.22 24.50 -6.15
CA ASP A 203 -2.03 23.70 -5.87
C ASP A 203 -2.17 22.84 -4.61
N ALA A 204 -3.23 23.04 -3.80
CA ALA A 204 -3.54 22.26 -2.61
C ALA A 204 -3.68 20.77 -2.93
N ASP A 205 -4.32 20.41 -4.03
CA ASP A 205 -4.47 19.02 -4.46
C ASP A 205 -3.12 18.34 -4.74
N ILE A 206 -2.15 19.09 -5.27
CA ILE A 206 -0.79 18.59 -5.53
C ILE A 206 -0.05 18.41 -4.20
N VAL A 207 -0.16 19.38 -3.28
CA VAL A 207 0.49 19.30 -1.96
C VAL A 207 -0.10 18.17 -1.12
N VAL A 208 -1.42 18.03 -1.07
CA VAL A 208 -2.10 16.93 -0.38
C VAL A 208 -1.70 15.59 -1.01
N ALA A 209 -1.68 15.47 -2.34
CA ALA A 209 -1.26 14.22 -2.99
C ALA A 209 0.22 13.85 -2.71
N VAL A 210 1.13 14.81 -2.70
CA VAL A 210 2.56 14.52 -2.51
C VAL A 210 2.93 14.41 -1.02
N VAL A 211 2.51 15.35 -0.19
CA VAL A 211 2.91 15.44 1.24
C VAL A 211 2.06 14.53 2.10
N MET A 212 0.74 14.67 2.00
CA MET A 212 -0.18 13.83 2.76
C MET A 212 -0.13 12.43 2.16
N MET A 213 -0.51 12.23 0.89
CA MET A 213 -0.64 10.90 0.25
C MET A 213 0.65 10.21 -0.14
N GLY A 214 1.80 10.91 -0.22
CA GLY A 214 3.09 10.30 -0.58
C GLY A 214 3.16 9.80 -2.01
N GLU A 215 2.32 10.35 -2.89
CA GLU A 215 2.38 10.06 -4.30
C GLU A 215 3.69 10.62 -4.88
N GLY A 216 4.27 9.88 -5.83
CA GLY A 216 5.34 10.43 -6.65
C GLY A 216 4.77 11.54 -7.52
N GLN A 217 5.53 12.64 -7.71
CA GLN A 217 5.09 13.75 -8.56
C GLN A 217 4.76 13.33 -10.00
N ARG A 218 5.32 12.21 -10.47
CA ARG A 218 5.03 11.62 -11.78
C ARG A 218 3.62 11.01 -11.84
N ASP A 219 3.22 10.28 -10.79
CA ASP A 219 1.87 9.71 -10.69
C ASP A 219 0.81 10.81 -10.60
N VAL A 220 1.14 11.90 -9.89
CA VAL A 220 0.28 13.09 -9.79
C VAL A 220 0.16 13.79 -11.15
N ALA A 221 1.25 13.86 -11.92
CA ALA A 221 1.27 14.46 -13.26
C ALA A 221 0.39 13.67 -14.24
N ASP A 222 0.60 12.36 -14.32
CA ASP A 222 -0.19 11.48 -15.19
C ASP A 222 -1.68 11.55 -14.85
N ARG A 223 -2.02 11.64 -13.56
CA ARG A 223 -3.42 11.73 -13.09
C ARG A 223 -4.08 13.07 -13.41
N LEU A 224 -3.36 14.17 -13.24
CA LEU A 224 -3.91 15.51 -13.50
C LEU A 224 -3.88 15.88 -14.98
N GLY A 225 -3.38 15.00 -15.86
CA GLY A 225 -3.16 15.30 -17.27
C GLY A 225 -2.13 16.42 -17.48
N LEU A 226 -1.20 16.57 -16.54
CA LEU A 226 -0.18 17.61 -16.53
C LEU A 226 1.19 17.00 -16.85
N GLY A 227 2.10 17.79 -17.42
CA GLY A 227 3.50 17.38 -17.53
C GLY A 227 4.17 17.27 -16.16
N TYR A 228 5.10 16.32 -16.00
CA TYR A 228 5.88 16.15 -14.76
C TYR A 228 6.50 17.46 -14.26
N ASP A 229 7.10 18.24 -15.17
CA ASP A 229 7.70 19.54 -14.86
C ASP A 229 6.69 20.58 -14.37
N ALA A 230 5.44 20.51 -14.86
CA ALA A 230 4.38 21.41 -14.41
C ALA A 230 3.97 21.08 -12.97
N VAL A 231 3.80 19.78 -12.63
CA VAL A 231 3.52 19.36 -11.25
C VAL A 231 4.67 19.69 -10.32
N ARG A 232 5.92 19.44 -10.72
CA ARG A 232 7.11 19.80 -9.93
C ARG A 232 7.15 21.28 -9.61
N LYS A 233 6.96 22.16 -10.60
CA LYS A 233 6.98 23.63 -10.41
C LYS A 233 5.81 24.13 -9.56
N ARG A 234 4.61 23.56 -9.74
CA ARG A 234 3.43 23.89 -8.91
C ARG A 234 3.65 23.45 -7.46
N TYR A 235 4.15 22.24 -7.25
CA TYR A 235 4.51 21.74 -5.92
C TYR A 235 5.55 22.63 -5.22
N GLN A 236 6.63 23.02 -5.93
CA GLN A 236 7.65 23.92 -5.37
C GLN A 236 7.10 25.30 -5.01
N ARG A 237 6.24 25.89 -5.86
CA ARG A 237 5.55 27.15 -5.55
C ARG A 237 4.64 27.05 -4.34
N ALA A 238 3.87 25.96 -4.24
CA ALA A 238 2.95 25.75 -3.14
C ALA A 238 3.70 25.59 -1.80
N LEU A 239 4.81 24.85 -1.78
CA LEU A 239 5.68 24.77 -0.59
C LEU A 239 6.33 26.10 -0.23
N ALA A 240 6.74 26.90 -1.23
CA ALA A 240 7.27 28.24 -0.97
C ALA A 240 6.21 29.13 -0.31
N ARG A 241 4.99 29.17 -0.86
CA ARG A 241 3.86 29.91 -0.27
C ARG A 241 3.50 29.45 1.13
N LEU A 242 3.46 28.14 1.37
CA LEU A 242 3.22 27.60 2.71
C LEU A 242 4.30 28.01 3.70
N ARG A 243 5.56 28.03 3.28
CA ARG A 243 6.67 28.47 4.13
C ARG A 243 6.62 29.98 4.40
N ASP A 244 6.22 30.78 3.43
CA ASP A 244 6.07 32.23 3.61
C ASP A 244 4.94 32.51 4.62
N VAL A 245 3.78 31.86 4.46
CA VAL A 245 2.65 32.02 5.40
C VAL A 245 2.96 31.47 6.79
N LEU A 246 3.62 30.31 6.89
CA LEU A 246 4.00 29.73 8.18
C LEU A 246 5.22 30.42 8.84
N GLY A 247 5.95 31.26 8.10
CA GLY A 247 7.05 32.08 8.62
C GLY A 247 6.60 33.47 9.08
N GLU A 248 5.40 33.91 8.70
CA GLU A 248 4.75 35.14 9.15
C GLU A 248 3.86 34.93 10.40
N ILE A 249 3.69 33.68 10.85
CA ILE A 249 3.00 33.28 12.11
C ILE A 249 4.05 32.99 13.18
#